data_AF-A0A842XR30-F1
#
_entry.id   AF-A0A842XR30-F1
#
_cell.length_a   1.000
_cell.length_b   1.000
_cell.length_c   1.000
_cell.angle_alpha   90.00
_cell.angle_beta   90.00
_cell.angle_gamma   90.00
#
_symmetry.space_group_name_H-M   'P 1'
#
loop_
_entity.id
_entity.type
_entity.pdbx_description
1 polymer ?
#
loop_
_entity_poly.entity_id
_entity_poly.type
_entity_poly.pdbx_seq_one_letter_code
_entity_poly.pdbx_strand_id
1 'polypeptide(L)'
;MAQDKHNRMSTGISGMDDMLKGGLIAGRPYVVAGTTGSGKTTFSIQFLQQGVRQGERALFVSIDEPPSELRENVRFLGWDVGKIRILDVHPTAKAYNRKDSLVEVGAQRSVGSLREARQDARAEAMKQVSPDLSPQSLQMMLRQELQEVRYSRVVIDSITSLKRLSGGDDDVDMGIMSLLRFLSESNVTCILITDMPDPTSMEPEILMARGTIRLHKLMVASKAERFVTIEKFRGSAHDTQPRPMNITRNGIIIDSHKKVPKSILKIMQAVPSWDARI
;
A
#
# COMPACT_ATOMS: atom_id res chain seq x y z
N MET A 1 23.59 26.76 -1.36
CA MET A 1 22.61 25.66 -1.53
C MET A 1 22.73 24.77 -0.31
N ALA A 2 21.72 24.72 0.56
CA ALA A 2 21.79 23.92 1.78
C ALA A 2 21.76 22.43 1.40
N GLN A 3 22.84 21.69 1.70
CA GLN A 3 22.83 20.24 1.65
C GLN A 3 21.73 19.75 2.60
N ASP A 4 20.80 18.99 2.04
CA ASP A 4 19.65 18.48 2.77
C ASP A 4 20.11 17.42 3.79
N LYS A 5 20.20 17.81 5.07
CA LYS A 5 20.72 16.99 6.19
C LYS A 5 19.83 15.78 6.57
N HIS A 6 18.86 15.42 5.75
CA HIS A 6 17.92 14.34 6.05
C HIS A 6 18.44 12.98 5.57
N ASN A 7 18.31 11.94 6.40
CA ASN A 7 18.62 10.56 6.01
C ASN A 7 17.67 10.12 4.87
N ARG A 8 18.22 9.90 3.68
CA ARG A 8 17.47 9.58 2.47
C ARG A 8 17.36 8.06 2.28
N MET A 9 16.17 7.62 1.92
CA MET A 9 15.83 6.23 1.66
C MET A 9 15.37 6.09 0.21
N SER A 10 16.17 5.38 -0.60
CA SER A 10 15.85 5.09 -1.99
C SER A 10 14.53 4.32 -2.09
N THR A 11 13.68 4.73 -3.03
CA THR A 11 12.44 4.01 -3.37
C THR A 11 12.68 2.74 -4.15
N GLY A 12 13.86 2.59 -4.77
CA GLY A 12 14.16 1.49 -5.71
C GLY A 12 13.46 1.61 -7.06
N ILE A 13 12.76 2.71 -7.30
CA ILE A 13 12.04 2.98 -8.54
C ILE A 13 12.83 4.00 -9.33
N SER A 14 13.28 3.58 -10.52
CA SER A 14 14.04 4.43 -11.43
C SER A 14 13.27 5.71 -11.74
N GLY A 15 13.94 6.86 -11.63
CA GLY A 15 13.36 8.19 -11.83
C GLY A 15 12.59 8.76 -10.63
N MET A 16 12.03 7.93 -9.74
CA MET A 16 11.31 8.44 -8.56
C MET A 16 12.27 9.11 -7.57
N ASP A 17 13.44 8.51 -7.33
CA ASP A 17 14.43 9.08 -6.42
C ASP A 17 14.94 10.43 -6.93
N ASP A 18 15.07 10.61 -8.25
CA ASP A 18 15.43 11.90 -8.86
C ASP A 18 14.35 12.97 -8.63
N MET A 19 13.08 12.58 -8.79
CA MET A 19 11.95 13.44 -8.50
C MET A 19 11.90 13.84 -7.03
N LEU A 20 12.30 12.95 -6.12
CA LEU A 20 12.34 13.17 -4.66
C LEU A 20 13.66 13.77 -4.13
N LYS A 21 14.61 14.08 -5.02
CA LYS A 21 15.95 14.59 -4.68
C LYS A 21 16.75 13.64 -3.77
N GLY A 22 16.78 12.36 -4.13
CA GLY A 22 17.51 11.29 -3.44
C GLY A 22 16.62 10.28 -2.72
N GLY A 23 15.30 10.29 -2.95
CA GLY A 23 14.35 9.37 -2.32
C GLY A 23 13.65 9.95 -1.08
N LEU A 24 12.95 9.09 -0.35
CA LEU A 24 12.13 9.45 0.80
C LEU A 24 12.99 9.90 1.99
N ILE A 25 12.45 10.76 2.86
CA ILE A 25 13.06 11.01 4.18
C ILE A 25 12.68 9.84 5.09
N ALA A 26 13.66 9.17 5.69
CA ALA A 26 13.44 7.99 6.51
C ALA A 26 12.61 8.27 7.78
N GLY A 27 11.93 7.24 8.30
CA GLY A 27 11.19 7.30 9.57
C GLY A 27 9.90 8.12 9.51
N ARG A 28 9.25 8.16 8.34
CA ARG A 28 8.05 8.97 8.08
C ARG A 28 7.00 8.18 7.30
N PRO A 29 5.70 8.48 7.51
CA PRO A 29 4.63 7.95 6.67
C PRO A 29 4.45 8.77 5.38
N TYR A 30 4.23 8.07 4.28
CA TYR A 30 3.95 8.60 2.95
C TYR A 30 2.69 7.95 2.41
N VAL A 31 2.01 8.64 1.50
CA VAL A 31 0.83 8.10 0.82
C VAL A 31 1.15 7.86 -0.65
N VAL A 32 0.74 6.71 -1.16
CA VAL A 32 0.64 6.44 -2.60
C VAL A 32 -0.83 6.32 -2.96
N ALA A 33 -1.33 7.33 -3.68
CA ALA A 33 -2.73 7.45 -4.06
C ALA A 33 -2.92 7.23 -5.57
N GLY A 34 -4.07 6.69 -5.97
CA GLY A 34 -4.38 6.50 -7.38
C GLY A 34 -5.55 5.55 -7.63
N THR A 35 -6.06 5.52 -8.85
CA THR A 35 -7.17 4.62 -9.21
C THR A 35 -6.72 3.16 -9.30
N THR A 36 -7.67 2.21 -9.35
CA THR A 36 -7.37 0.79 -9.61
C THR A 36 -6.53 0.61 -10.88
N GLY A 37 -5.54 -0.29 -10.83
CA GLY A 37 -4.64 -0.59 -11.96
C GLY A 37 -3.63 0.52 -12.32
N SER A 38 -3.51 1.58 -11.50
CA SER A 38 -2.49 2.62 -11.65
C SER A 38 -1.08 2.16 -11.25
N GLY A 39 -0.96 1.10 -10.44
CA GLY A 39 0.32 0.49 -10.05
C GLY A 39 0.71 0.69 -8.58
N LYS A 40 -0.22 1.04 -7.69
CA LYS A 40 0.04 1.35 -6.27
C LYS A 40 0.74 0.21 -5.51
N THR A 41 0.20 -1.01 -5.64
CA THR A 41 0.77 -2.20 -5.00
C THR A 41 2.15 -2.53 -5.60
N THR A 42 2.31 -2.44 -6.93
CA THR A 42 3.61 -2.61 -7.60
C THR A 42 4.66 -1.61 -7.12
N PHE A 43 4.29 -0.33 -6.99
CA PHE A 43 5.15 0.72 -6.44
C PHE A 43 5.62 0.36 -5.03
N SER A 44 4.68 -0.05 -4.20
CA SER A 44 4.94 -0.32 -2.79
C SER A 44 5.76 -1.59 -2.58
N ILE A 45 5.55 -2.62 -3.39
CA ILE A 45 6.40 -3.82 -3.40
C ILE A 45 7.82 -3.47 -3.82
N GLN A 46 8.05 -2.66 -4.86
CA GLN A 46 9.41 -2.25 -5.25
C GLN A 46 10.13 -1.50 -4.14
N PHE A 47 9.39 -0.65 -3.41
CA PHE A 47 9.92 0.01 -2.23
C PHE A 47 10.38 -0.99 -1.16
N LEU A 48 9.60 -2.02 -0.86
CA LEU A 48 10.01 -3.07 0.08
C LEU A 48 11.20 -3.89 -0.43
N GLN A 49 11.18 -4.26 -1.71
CA GLN A 49 12.27 -5.02 -2.33
C GLN A 49 13.59 -4.27 -2.32
N GLN A 50 13.57 -2.96 -2.50
CA GLN A 50 14.77 -2.15 -2.38
C GLN A 50 15.37 -2.26 -0.99
N GLY A 51 14.54 -2.25 0.05
CA GLY A 51 15.00 -2.49 1.42
C GLY A 51 15.63 -3.87 1.57
N VAL A 52 14.96 -4.91 1.09
CA VAL A 52 15.50 -6.29 1.12
C VAL A 52 16.86 -6.37 0.40
N ARG A 53 17.01 -5.72 -0.77
CA ARG A 53 18.29 -5.67 -1.50
C ARG A 53 19.38 -4.95 -0.70
N GLN A 54 19.01 -3.99 0.15
CA GLN A 54 19.90 -3.28 1.07
C GLN A 54 20.10 -4.01 2.41
N GLY A 55 19.57 -5.22 2.57
CA GLY A 55 19.68 -6.00 3.81
C GLY A 55 18.71 -5.54 4.91
N GLU A 56 17.74 -4.70 4.58
CA GLU A 56 16.72 -4.22 5.51
C GLU A 56 15.58 -5.23 5.65
N ARG A 57 14.95 -5.24 6.84
CA ARG A 57 13.70 -5.97 7.05
C ARG A 57 12.53 -5.13 6.54
N ALA A 58 11.65 -5.77 5.78
CA ALA A 58 10.52 -5.17 5.11
C ALA A 58 9.22 -5.89 5.48
N LEU A 59 8.17 -5.12 5.78
CA LEU A 59 6.84 -5.61 6.15
C LEU A 59 5.79 -5.12 5.16
N PHE A 60 4.98 -6.03 4.64
CA PHE A 60 3.76 -5.75 3.91
C PHE A 60 2.55 -6.15 4.76
N VAL A 61 1.66 -5.20 5.01
CA VAL A 61 0.41 -5.43 5.75
C VAL A 61 -0.70 -5.51 4.72
N SER A 62 -1.26 -6.71 4.56
CA SER A 62 -2.31 -6.98 3.57
C SER A 62 -3.67 -6.99 4.24
N ILE A 63 -4.57 -6.15 3.74
CA ILE A 63 -5.96 -6.07 4.20
C ILE A 63 -6.89 -6.77 3.22
N ASP A 64 -6.74 -6.53 1.91
CA ASP A 64 -7.69 -7.05 0.91
C ASP A 64 -7.25 -8.35 0.25
N GLU A 65 -5.97 -8.42 -0.12
CA GLU A 65 -5.45 -9.48 -0.96
C GLU A 65 -4.83 -10.59 -0.09
N PRO A 66 -5.20 -11.86 -0.28
CA PRO A 66 -4.60 -12.93 0.50
C PRO A 66 -3.10 -13.05 0.19
N PRO A 67 -2.24 -13.37 1.17
CA PRO A 67 -0.79 -13.46 0.96
C PRO A 67 -0.36 -14.41 -0.17
N SER A 68 -1.17 -15.44 -0.47
CA SER A 68 -0.93 -16.37 -1.57
C SER A 68 -1.01 -15.67 -2.93
N GLU A 69 -2.03 -14.85 -3.15
CA GLU A 69 -2.22 -14.10 -4.41
C GLU A 69 -1.16 -13.01 -4.56
N LEU A 70 -0.86 -12.29 -3.48
CA LEU A 70 0.19 -11.28 -3.48
C LEU A 70 1.55 -11.90 -3.89
N ARG A 71 1.89 -13.07 -3.33
CA ARG A 71 3.12 -13.80 -3.67
C ARG A 71 3.13 -14.29 -5.12
N GLU A 72 1.97 -14.64 -5.67
CA GLU A 72 1.87 -15.07 -7.06
C GLU A 72 2.03 -13.89 -8.03
N ASN A 73 1.32 -12.78 -7.76
CA ASN A 73 1.42 -11.53 -8.51
C ASN A 73 2.85 -10.97 -8.55
N VAL A 74 3.54 -11.05 -7.41
CA VAL A 74 4.96 -10.67 -7.33
C VAL A 74 5.83 -11.63 -8.13
N ARG A 75 5.61 -12.95 -8.03
CA ARG A 75 6.39 -13.93 -8.80
C ARG A 75 6.26 -13.73 -10.31
N PHE A 76 5.10 -13.32 -10.81
CA PHE A 76 4.91 -12.97 -12.23
C PHE A 76 5.77 -11.78 -12.69
N LEU A 77 6.18 -10.89 -11.77
CA LEU A 77 7.11 -9.79 -12.02
C LEU A 77 8.59 -10.22 -11.87
N GLY A 78 8.86 -11.53 -11.74
CA GLY A 78 10.22 -12.06 -11.57
C GLY A 78 10.83 -11.69 -10.22
N TRP A 79 10.00 -11.41 -9.23
CA TRP A 79 10.38 -10.84 -7.96
C TRP A 79 10.28 -11.87 -6.83
N ASP A 80 11.30 -11.90 -5.97
CA ASP A 80 11.29 -12.74 -4.78
C ASP A 80 10.81 -11.92 -3.56
N VAL A 81 9.65 -12.30 -3.02
CA VAL A 81 9.06 -11.78 -1.78
C VAL A 81 9.38 -12.65 -0.57
N GLY A 82 10.14 -13.74 -0.70
CA GLY A 82 10.44 -14.66 0.42
C GLY A 82 11.11 -13.98 1.62
N LYS A 83 11.75 -12.83 1.40
CA LYS A 83 12.38 -12.02 2.45
C LYS A 83 11.51 -10.86 2.97
N ILE A 84 10.33 -10.63 2.38
CA ILE A 84 9.35 -9.65 2.84
C ILE A 84 8.39 -10.38 3.77
N ARG A 85 8.27 -9.89 5.01
CA ARG A 85 7.23 -10.37 5.94
C ARG A 85 5.88 -9.88 5.43
N ILE A 86 4.90 -10.77 5.32
CA ILE A 86 3.52 -10.42 5.02
C ILE A 86 2.69 -10.67 6.28
N LEU A 87 2.02 -9.64 6.77
CA LEU A 87 1.04 -9.71 7.84
C LEU A 87 -0.35 -9.60 7.23
N ASP A 88 -1.10 -10.72 7.26
CA ASP A 88 -2.50 -10.76 6.84
C ASP A 88 -3.39 -10.32 7.99
N VAL A 89 -4.09 -9.20 7.82
CA VAL A 89 -4.98 -8.63 8.83
C VAL A 89 -6.45 -8.71 8.42
N HIS A 90 -6.78 -9.37 7.30
CA HIS A 90 -8.16 -9.52 6.87
C HIS A 90 -8.96 -10.31 7.94
N PRO A 91 -10.21 -9.91 8.27
CA PRO A 91 -11.02 -10.59 9.28
C PRO A 91 -11.13 -12.11 9.10
N THR A 92 -11.08 -12.59 7.85
CA THR A 92 -11.17 -14.02 7.51
C THR A 92 -9.82 -14.74 7.38
N ALA A 93 -8.68 -14.09 7.65
CA ALA A 93 -7.34 -14.66 7.49
C ALA A 93 -7.15 -16.00 8.23
N LYS A 94 -7.79 -16.17 9.40
CA LYS A 94 -7.76 -17.43 10.18
C LYS A 94 -8.44 -18.61 9.46
N ALA A 95 -9.34 -18.38 8.50
CA ALA A 95 -9.96 -19.43 7.70
C ALA A 95 -9.07 -19.94 6.55
N TYR A 96 -8.11 -19.12 6.07
CA TYR A 96 -7.20 -19.49 4.99
C TYR A 96 -5.95 -20.25 5.48
N ASN A 97 -5.43 -19.92 6.67
CA ASN A 97 -4.25 -20.57 7.26
C ASN A 97 -4.41 -22.05 7.64
N ARG A 98 -5.61 -22.65 7.51
CA ARG A 98 -5.80 -24.10 7.75
C ARG A 98 -5.44 -24.99 6.55
N LYS A 99 -5.22 -24.45 5.36
CA LYS A 99 -4.86 -25.27 4.18
C LYS A 99 -3.42 -25.78 4.20
N ASP A 100 -2.49 -25.09 4.87
CA ASP A 100 -1.08 -25.50 4.94
C ASP A 100 -0.78 -26.52 6.07
N SER A 101 -1.79 -26.88 6.89
CA SER A 101 -1.64 -27.89 7.97
C SER A 101 -2.31 -29.23 7.65
N LEU A 102 -2.85 -29.42 6.44
CA LEU A 102 -3.38 -30.71 5.99
C LEU A 102 -2.36 -31.39 5.07
N VAL A 103 -1.18 -31.64 5.64
CA VAL A 103 -0.31 -32.71 5.12
C VAL A 103 -1.00 -34.02 5.48
N GLU A 104 -1.09 -34.89 4.48
CA GLU A 104 -1.68 -36.23 4.53
C GLU A 104 -1.33 -36.98 5.82
N VAL A 105 -2.34 -37.18 6.67
CA VAL A 105 -2.37 -38.33 7.56
C VAL A 105 -3.63 -39.09 7.17
N GLY A 106 -3.41 -40.15 6.39
CA GLY A 106 -4.46 -41.00 5.88
C GLY A 106 -5.29 -41.61 6.99
N ALA A 107 -6.59 -41.73 6.74
CA ALA A 107 -7.36 -42.91 7.08
C ALA A 107 -8.75 -42.77 6.45
N GLN A 108 -9.11 -43.80 5.70
CA GLN A 108 -10.43 -44.04 5.12
C GLN A 108 -11.55 -43.85 6.17
N ARG A 109 -12.67 -43.22 5.79
CA ARG A 109 -14.04 -43.73 5.99
C ARG A 109 -15.12 -42.74 5.53
N SER A 110 -16.06 -43.31 4.75
CA SER A 110 -17.43 -42.86 4.46
C SER A 110 -17.66 -41.40 4.06
N VAL A 111 -17.76 -41.19 2.76
CA VAL A 111 -18.23 -39.98 2.08
C VAL A 111 -19.76 -40.01 2.09
N GLY A 112 -20.42 -39.11 2.83
CA GLY A 112 -21.88 -39.04 2.79
C GLY A 112 -22.53 -37.95 3.65
N SER A 113 -22.24 -37.89 4.95
CA SER A 113 -23.01 -37.05 5.90
C SER A 113 -22.20 -36.00 6.65
N LEU A 114 -20.90 -35.85 6.34
CA LEU A 114 -19.99 -34.92 7.02
C LEU A 114 -19.74 -33.61 6.23
N ARG A 115 -20.39 -33.42 5.08
CA ARG A 115 -20.19 -32.21 4.25
C ARG A 115 -21.07 -31.04 4.69
N GLU A 116 -22.34 -31.31 5.01
CA GLU A 116 -23.31 -30.29 5.41
C GLU A 116 -23.03 -29.81 6.85
N ALA A 117 -22.83 -30.72 7.80
CA ALA A 117 -22.44 -30.36 9.17
C ALA A 117 -21.09 -29.60 9.26
N ARG A 118 -20.17 -29.80 8.30
CA ARG A 118 -18.92 -29.02 8.19
C ARG A 118 -19.12 -27.66 7.52
N GLN A 119 -20.13 -27.50 6.68
CA GLN A 119 -20.46 -26.23 6.05
C GLN A 119 -21.16 -25.31 7.04
N ASP A 120 -22.10 -25.84 7.81
CA ASP A 120 -22.84 -25.09 8.82
C ASP A 120 -21.93 -24.70 9.98
N ALA A 121 -21.11 -25.63 10.51
CA ALA A 121 -20.12 -25.29 11.53
C ALA A 121 -19.04 -24.29 11.04
N ARG A 122 -18.78 -24.21 9.73
CA ARG A 122 -17.85 -23.24 9.12
C ARG A 122 -18.50 -21.87 8.94
N ALA A 123 -19.80 -21.82 8.62
CA ALA A 123 -20.59 -20.60 8.59
C ALA A 123 -20.82 -20.04 10.00
N GLU A 124 -21.13 -20.89 10.97
CA GLU A 124 -21.25 -20.52 12.40
C GLU A 124 -19.90 -20.08 12.99
N ALA A 125 -18.78 -20.74 12.66
CA ALA A 125 -17.45 -20.31 13.09
C ALA A 125 -16.98 -19.01 12.40
N MET A 126 -17.40 -18.75 11.15
CA MET A 126 -17.22 -17.46 10.47
C MET A 126 -18.07 -16.35 11.10
N LYS A 127 -19.25 -16.67 11.65
CA LYS A 127 -20.11 -15.72 12.37
C LYS A 127 -19.59 -15.37 13.78
N GLN A 128 -18.79 -16.22 14.42
CA GLN A 128 -18.51 -16.07 15.85
C GLN A 128 -17.20 -15.39 16.25
N VAL A 129 -16.13 -15.32 15.47
CA VAL A 129 -14.94 -14.53 15.88
C VAL A 129 -14.10 -14.10 14.68
N SER A 130 -14.50 -13.01 14.02
CA SER A 130 -13.53 -12.15 13.34
C SER A 130 -13.72 -10.75 13.90
N PRO A 131 -12.77 -10.21 14.69
CA PRO A 131 -12.90 -8.86 15.21
C PRO A 131 -13.08 -7.92 14.01
N ASP A 132 -13.98 -6.95 14.12
CA ASP A 132 -14.10 -5.88 13.14
C ASP A 132 -12.71 -5.26 12.97
N LEU A 133 -12.20 -5.28 11.73
CA LEU A 133 -10.91 -4.66 11.43
C LEU A 133 -11.13 -3.14 11.46
N SER A 134 -10.49 -2.49 12.43
CA SER A 134 -10.56 -1.06 12.67
C SER A 134 -9.16 -0.46 12.68
N PRO A 135 -9.00 0.87 12.53
CA PRO A 135 -7.68 1.49 12.62
C PRO A 135 -6.99 1.22 13.96
N GLN A 136 -7.77 1.16 15.05
CA GLN A 136 -7.29 0.88 16.40
C GLN A 136 -6.79 -0.56 16.52
N SER A 137 -7.53 -1.54 16.01
CA SER A 137 -7.10 -2.94 16.06
C SER A 137 -5.86 -3.17 15.18
N LEU A 138 -5.79 -2.55 14.00
CA LEU A 138 -4.58 -2.55 13.17
C LEU A 138 -3.38 -1.90 13.89
N GLN A 139 -3.59 -0.75 14.53
CA GLN A 139 -2.54 -0.07 15.29
C GLN A 139 -1.99 -0.98 16.40
N MET A 140 -2.85 -1.72 17.11
CA MET A 140 -2.43 -2.68 18.13
C MET A 140 -1.60 -3.83 17.54
N MET A 141 -2.06 -4.43 16.44
CA MET A 141 -1.33 -5.51 15.75
C MET A 141 0.06 -5.03 15.29
N LEU A 142 0.14 -3.84 14.68
CA LEU A 142 1.40 -3.26 14.26
C LEU A 142 2.30 -2.92 15.44
N ARG A 143 1.76 -2.41 16.55
CA ARG A 143 2.54 -2.16 17.75
C ARG A 143 3.21 -3.43 18.26
N GLN A 144 2.50 -4.55 18.29
CA GLN A 144 3.06 -5.83 18.69
C GLN A 144 4.15 -6.32 17.72
N GLU A 145 3.87 -6.33 16.41
CA GLU A 145 4.83 -6.79 15.39
C GLU A 145 6.10 -5.91 15.36
N LEU A 146 5.97 -4.58 15.50
CA LEU A 146 7.10 -3.66 15.52
C LEU A 146 7.92 -3.70 16.83
N GLN A 147 7.36 -4.24 17.92
CA GLN A 147 8.10 -4.50 19.17
C GLN A 147 8.99 -5.74 19.06
N GLU A 148 8.52 -6.76 18.34
CA GLU A 148 9.25 -8.03 18.18
C GLU A 148 10.33 -7.93 17.09
N VAL A 149 10.02 -7.24 16.00
CA VAL A 149 10.88 -7.18 14.81
C VAL A 149 11.06 -5.73 14.36
N ARG A 150 12.32 -5.30 14.26
CA ARG A 150 12.66 -3.99 13.70
C ARG A 150 12.59 -4.01 12.18
N TYR A 151 11.65 -3.28 11.61
CA TYR A 151 11.52 -3.05 10.17
C TYR A 151 12.02 -1.67 9.78
N SER A 152 12.67 -1.55 8.62
CA SER A 152 13.04 -0.25 8.04
C SER A 152 11.93 0.29 7.14
N ARG A 153 11.16 -0.62 6.53
CA ARG A 153 10.14 -0.33 5.53
C ARG A 153 8.85 -1.07 5.82
N VAL A 154 7.74 -0.34 5.86
CA VAL A 154 6.39 -0.89 6.04
C VAL A 154 5.49 -0.41 4.93
N VAL A 155 4.67 -1.29 4.37
CA VAL A 155 3.57 -0.95 3.47
C VAL A 155 2.25 -1.37 4.12
N ILE A 156 1.22 -0.54 4.01
CA ILE A 156 -0.15 -0.87 4.40
C ILE A 156 -1.04 -0.79 3.16
N ASP A 157 -1.58 -1.92 2.72
CA ASP A 157 -2.46 -2.06 1.55
C ASP A 157 -3.83 -2.62 1.97
N SER A 158 -4.90 -1.82 2.05
CA SER A 158 -4.97 -0.36 1.85
C SER A 158 -5.74 0.35 2.96
N ILE A 159 -5.46 1.63 3.17
CA ILE A 159 -6.25 2.48 4.07
C ILE A 159 -7.71 2.59 3.61
N THR A 160 -7.96 2.58 2.30
CA THR A 160 -9.31 2.60 1.74
C THR A 160 -10.14 1.42 2.24
N SER A 161 -9.56 0.22 2.25
CA SER A 161 -10.28 -0.97 2.68
C SER A 161 -10.37 -1.10 4.18
N LEU A 162 -9.36 -0.62 4.91
CA LEU A 162 -9.47 -0.44 6.36
C LEU A 162 -10.70 0.40 6.71
N LYS A 163 -10.86 1.58 6.08
CA LYS A 163 -12.03 2.45 6.29
C LYS A 163 -13.35 1.75 5.96
N ARG A 164 -13.41 1.01 4.86
CA ARG A 164 -14.61 0.25 4.45
C ARG A 164 -14.99 -0.86 5.44
N LEU A 165 -14.00 -1.58 5.96
CA LEU A 165 -14.20 -2.67 6.92
C LEU A 165 -14.52 -2.18 8.33
N SER A 166 -14.23 -0.91 8.63
CA SER A 166 -14.45 -0.31 9.95
C SER A 166 -15.91 0.12 10.22
N GLY A 167 -16.86 -0.30 9.38
CA GLY A 167 -18.29 -0.17 9.68
C GLY A 167 -18.90 1.24 9.59
N GLY A 168 -18.16 2.25 9.13
CA GLY A 168 -18.69 3.61 8.95
C GLY A 168 -18.91 4.40 10.25
N ASP A 169 -18.26 4.00 11.35
CA ASP A 169 -18.27 4.75 12.61
C ASP A 169 -17.74 6.18 12.42
N ASP A 170 -18.33 7.14 13.14
CA ASP A 170 -17.89 8.56 13.16
C ASP A 170 -16.42 8.72 13.61
N ASP A 171 -15.84 7.70 14.24
CA ASP A 171 -14.49 7.68 14.78
C ASP A 171 -13.42 7.09 13.82
N VAL A 172 -13.79 6.66 12.61
CA VAL A 172 -12.81 6.05 11.66
C VAL A 172 -11.67 7.02 11.36
N ASP A 173 -11.98 8.29 11.10
CA ASP A 173 -10.97 9.32 10.82
C ASP A 173 -10.05 9.56 12.03
N MET A 174 -10.62 9.63 13.24
CA MET A 174 -9.82 9.71 14.48
C MET A 174 -8.91 8.49 14.65
N GLY A 175 -9.40 7.30 14.31
CA GLY A 175 -8.62 6.08 14.29
C GLY A 175 -7.46 6.15 13.30
N ILE A 176 -7.69 6.62 12.08
CA ILE A 176 -6.64 6.83 11.07
C ILE A 176 -5.62 7.87 11.53
N MET A 177 -6.06 8.98 12.14
CA MET A 177 -5.18 9.99 12.72
C MET A 177 -4.29 9.40 13.83
N SER A 178 -4.86 8.59 14.72
CA SER A 178 -4.12 7.88 15.77
C SER A 178 -3.08 6.91 15.18
N LEU A 179 -3.48 6.13 14.16
CA LEU A 179 -2.58 5.23 13.45
C LEU A 179 -1.42 5.98 12.80
N LEU A 180 -1.68 7.09 12.10
CA LEU A 180 -0.67 7.93 11.46
C LEU A 180 0.29 8.56 12.45
N ARG A 181 -0.22 9.01 13.60
CA ARG A 181 0.60 9.52 14.70
C ARG A 181 1.54 8.45 15.22
N PHE A 182 1.01 7.25 15.50
CA PHE A 182 1.81 6.10 15.89
C PHE A 182 2.90 5.76 14.87
N LEU A 183 2.58 5.70 13.58
CA LEU A 183 3.55 5.42 12.52
C LEU A 183 4.62 6.52 12.41
N SER A 184 4.28 7.77 12.72
CA SER A 184 5.23 8.89 12.74
C SER A 184 6.18 8.82 13.93
N GLU A 185 5.75 8.23 15.05
CA GLU A 185 6.52 8.05 16.28
C GLU A 185 7.33 6.74 16.28
N SER A 186 6.99 5.77 15.42
CA SER A 186 7.64 4.44 15.37
C SER A 186 9.00 4.42 14.67
N ASN A 187 9.43 5.54 14.06
CA ASN A 187 10.69 5.67 13.31
C ASN A 187 10.85 4.66 12.16
N VAL A 188 9.75 4.22 11.56
CA VAL A 188 9.73 3.37 10.36
C VAL A 188 9.33 4.20 9.15
N THR A 189 9.92 3.93 7.99
CA THR A 189 9.45 4.53 6.74
C THR A 189 8.26 3.74 6.23
N CYS A 190 7.08 4.37 6.19
CA CYS A 190 5.84 3.69 5.84
C CYS A 190 5.24 4.25 4.56
N ILE A 191 4.75 3.38 3.68
CA ILE A 191 3.87 3.74 2.56
C ILE A 191 2.47 3.24 2.87
N LEU A 192 1.51 4.16 2.81
CA LEU A 192 0.08 3.90 2.93
C LEU A 192 -0.53 3.96 1.54
N ILE A 193 -1.20 2.88 1.14
CA ILE A 193 -1.92 2.85 -0.13
C ILE A 193 -3.34 3.32 0.12
N THR A 194 -3.82 4.22 -0.75
CA THR A 194 -5.21 4.66 -0.76
C THR A 194 -5.68 4.84 -2.20
N ASP A 195 -6.97 4.66 -2.45
CA ASP A 195 -7.59 5.05 -3.71
C ASP A 195 -7.58 6.57 -3.87
N MET A 196 -7.94 7.07 -5.05
CA MET A 196 -8.09 8.52 -5.23
C MET A 196 -9.31 8.97 -4.41
N PRO A 197 -9.15 9.83 -3.39
CA PRO A 197 -10.29 10.37 -2.68
C PRO A 197 -11.01 11.39 -3.55
N ASP A 198 -12.24 11.71 -3.15
CA ASP A 198 -12.92 12.86 -3.71
C ASP A 198 -12.05 14.12 -3.51
N PRO A 199 -11.84 14.98 -4.52
CA PRO A 199 -10.96 16.14 -4.39
C PRO A 199 -11.43 17.17 -3.36
N THR A 200 -12.71 17.09 -2.94
CA THR A 200 -13.26 17.91 -1.88
C THR A 200 -13.11 17.29 -0.49
N SER A 201 -12.85 15.97 -0.41
CA SER A 201 -12.71 15.28 0.86
C SER A 201 -11.37 15.55 1.52
N MET A 202 -11.39 15.78 2.83
CA MET A 202 -10.21 16.07 3.63
C MET A 202 -9.74 14.81 4.35
N GLU A 203 -9.16 13.88 3.59
CA GLU A 203 -8.72 12.60 4.15
C GLU A 203 -7.52 12.77 5.12
N PRO A 204 -7.60 12.26 6.36
CA PRO A 204 -6.54 12.44 7.35
C PRO A 204 -5.16 11.94 6.89
N GLU A 205 -5.11 10.80 6.18
CA GLU A 205 -3.88 10.24 5.65
C GLU A 205 -3.19 11.16 4.64
N ILE A 206 -3.96 11.87 3.82
CA ILE A 206 -3.39 12.82 2.86
C ILE A 206 -2.93 14.09 3.57
N LEU A 207 -3.65 14.57 4.59
CA LEU A 207 -3.29 15.79 5.31
C LEU A 207 -2.05 15.60 6.19
N MET A 208 -1.98 14.49 6.94
CA MET A 208 -0.97 14.25 7.96
C MET A 208 0.31 13.58 7.43
N ALA A 209 0.23 12.80 6.35
CA ALA A 209 1.42 12.14 5.79
C ALA A 209 2.50 13.16 5.40
N ARG A 210 3.76 12.74 5.45
CA ARG A 210 4.91 13.58 5.13
C ARG A 210 4.91 14.01 3.67
N GLY A 211 4.49 13.10 2.79
CA GLY A 211 4.31 13.37 1.38
C GLY A 211 3.30 12.45 0.73
N THR A 212 2.78 12.90 -0.40
CA THR A 212 1.75 12.21 -1.18
C THR A 212 2.23 12.08 -2.62
N ILE A 213 2.31 10.84 -3.09
CA ILE A 213 2.66 10.47 -4.46
C ILE A 213 1.39 10.00 -5.15
N ARG A 214 1.02 10.65 -6.24
CA ARG A 214 -0.17 10.31 -7.02
C ARG A 214 0.20 9.54 -8.27
N LEU A 215 -0.42 8.39 -8.47
CA LEU A 215 -0.35 7.60 -9.69
C LEU A 215 -1.60 7.87 -10.53
N HIS A 216 -1.39 8.37 -11.74
CA HIS A 216 -2.43 8.67 -12.70
C HIS A 216 -2.52 7.54 -13.73
N LYS A 217 -3.74 7.17 -14.10
CA LYS A 217 -4.05 6.27 -15.22
C LYS A 217 -5.10 6.93 -16.10
N LEU A 218 -4.73 7.26 -17.34
CA LEU A 218 -5.57 7.97 -18.29
C LEU A 218 -5.75 7.13 -19.56
N MET A 219 -6.92 7.21 -20.17
CA MET A 219 -7.14 6.66 -21.51
C MET A 219 -6.86 7.76 -22.54
N VAL A 220 -5.78 7.61 -23.32
CA VAL A 220 -5.37 8.55 -24.37
C VAL A 220 -5.31 7.77 -25.69
N ALA A 221 -6.12 8.19 -26.68
CA ALA A 221 -6.20 7.52 -27.99
C ALA A 221 -6.38 5.99 -27.88
N SER A 222 -7.30 5.55 -27.01
CA SER A 222 -7.58 4.12 -26.72
C SER A 222 -6.43 3.35 -26.06
N LYS A 223 -5.37 4.02 -25.59
CA LYS A 223 -4.28 3.43 -24.82
C LYS A 223 -4.30 3.91 -23.38
N ALA A 224 -4.14 2.99 -22.45
CA ALA A 224 -3.94 3.32 -21.04
C ALA A 224 -2.52 3.86 -20.84
N GLU A 225 -2.39 5.16 -20.61
CA GLU A 225 -1.16 5.83 -20.23
C GLU A 225 -1.11 6.08 -18.73
N ARG A 226 0.09 6.01 -18.15
CA ARG A 226 0.29 6.21 -16.73
C ARG A 226 1.31 7.32 -16.47
N PHE A 227 1.06 8.07 -15.42
CA PHE A 227 1.90 9.18 -14.97
C PHE A 227 2.03 9.15 -13.46
N VAL A 228 3.05 9.81 -12.95
CA VAL A 228 3.24 10.02 -11.52
C VAL A 228 3.45 11.49 -11.22
N THR A 229 2.91 11.97 -10.10
CA THR A 229 3.11 13.32 -9.58
C THR A 229 3.42 13.24 -8.10
N ILE A 230 4.32 14.09 -7.60
CA ILE A 230 4.50 14.30 -6.16
C ILE A 230 3.69 15.53 -5.80
N GLU A 231 2.61 15.34 -5.06
CA GLU A 231 1.68 16.43 -4.71
C GLU A 231 2.15 17.23 -3.51
N LYS A 232 2.81 16.51 -2.60
CA LYS A 232 3.31 17.06 -1.35
C LYS A 232 4.56 16.31 -0.95
N PHE A 233 5.57 17.03 -0.49
CA PHE A 233 6.73 16.45 0.16
C PHE A 233 7.31 17.46 1.15
N ARG A 234 6.93 17.35 2.43
CA ARG A 234 7.30 18.35 3.43
C ARG A 234 8.79 18.24 3.79
N GLY A 235 9.45 19.39 3.94
CA GLY A 235 10.84 19.50 4.38
C GLY A 235 11.90 19.03 3.37
N SER A 236 11.55 18.93 2.10
CA SER A 236 12.48 18.78 0.99
C SER A 236 11.86 19.32 -0.29
N ALA A 237 12.68 19.85 -1.19
CA ALA A 237 12.26 20.11 -2.56
C ALA A 237 11.90 18.79 -3.27
N HIS A 238 11.06 18.88 -4.29
CA HIS A 238 10.67 17.75 -5.14
C HIS A 238 10.29 18.25 -6.54
N ASP A 239 10.20 17.33 -7.51
CA ASP A 239 9.66 17.61 -8.84
C ASP A 239 8.14 17.80 -8.77
N THR A 240 7.68 18.96 -9.24
CA THR A 240 6.27 19.37 -9.20
C THR A 240 5.54 19.07 -10.51
N GLN A 241 6.24 18.53 -11.51
CA GLN A 241 5.64 18.18 -12.80
C GLN A 241 5.24 16.70 -12.84
N PRO A 242 4.13 16.36 -13.51
CA PRO A 242 3.81 14.97 -13.78
C PRO A 242 4.88 14.36 -14.71
N ARG A 243 5.23 13.10 -14.46
CA ARG A 243 6.21 12.33 -15.24
C ARG A 243 5.61 11.06 -15.80
N PRO A 244 5.91 10.67 -17.06
CA PRO A 244 5.46 9.40 -17.63
C PRO A 244 5.99 8.21 -16.82
N MET A 245 5.13 7.22 -16.62
CA MET A 245 5.43 6.02 -15.85
C MET A 245 5.05 4.77 -16.66
N ASN A 246 5.94 3.79 -16.70
CA ASN A 246 5.69 2.50 -17.35
C ASN A 246 5.82 1.36 -16.33
N ILE A 247 4.88 0.43 -16.37
CA ILE A 247 4.97 -0.84 -15.63
C ILE A 247 5.51 -1.89 -16.60
N THR A 248 6.68 -2.43 -16.31
CA THR A 248 7.36 -3.46 -17.09
C THR A 248 7.40 -4.77 -16.31
N ARG A 249 7.94 -5.84 -16.93
CA ARG A 249 8.21 -7.10 -16.22
C ARG A 249 9.20 -6.92 -15.06
N ASN A 250 10.05 -5.89 -15.10
CA ASN A 250 11.02 -5.57 -14.05
C ASN A 250 10.50 -4.50 -13.07
N GLY A 251 9.22 -4.14 -13.16
CA GLY A 251 8.58 -3.11 -12.34
C GLY A 251 8.38 -1.78 -13.02
N ILE A 252 8.07 -0.79 -12.19
CA ILE A 252 7.87 0.61 -12.52
C ILE A 252 9.19 1.27 -12.89
N ILE A 253 9.14 2.01 -13.99
CA ILE A 253 10.18 2.94 -14.45
C ILE A 253 9.51 4.27 -14.72
N ILE A 254 10.08 5.35 -14.18
CA ILE A 254 9.62 6.73 -14.41
C ILE A 254 10.65 7.46 -15.26
N ASP A 255 10.17 8.14 -16.28
CA ASP A 255 10.99 9.04 -17.09
C ASP A 255 10.98 10.44 -16.44
N SER A 256 11.88 10.66 -15.49
CA SER A 256 11.96 11.86 -14.65
C SER A 256 12.33 13.13 -15.43
N HIS A 257 12.88 13.00 -16.64
CA HIS A 257 13.29 14.13 -17.47
C HIS A 257 12.31 14.44 -18.60
N LYS A 258 11.49 13.47 -19.00
CA LYS A 258 10.47 13.68 -20.03
C LYS A 258 9.34 14.55 -19.51
N LYS A 259 9.00 15.56 -20.32
CA LYS A 259 7.83 16.42 -20.08
C LYS A 259 6.58 15.77 -20.65
N VAL A 260 5.48 15.94 -19.94
CA VAL A 260 4.15 15.52 -20.42
C VAL A 260 3.65 16.53 -21.46
N PRO A 261 3.13 16.09 -22.62
CA PRO A 261 2.55 16.97 -23.63
C PRO A 261 1.43 17.86 -23.07
N LYS A 262 1.33 19.12 -23.54
CA LYS A 262 0.30 20.07 -23.08
C LYS A 262 -1.13 19.55 -23.25
N SER A 263 -1.40 18.76 -24.28
CA SER A 263 -2.71 18.11 -24.50
C SER A 263 -3.08 17.17 -23.36
N ILE A 264 -2.12 16.38 -22.87
CA ILE A 264 -2.32 15.46 -21.76
C ILE A 264 -2.41 16.23 -20.43
N LEU A 265 -1.60 17.27 -20.25
CA LEU A 265 -1.71 18.14 -19.06
C LEU A 265 -3.11 18.76 -18.91
N LYS A 266 -3.73 19.20 -20.02
CA LYS A 266 -5.11 19.69 -20.01
C LYS A 266 -6.11 18.61 -19.56
N ILE A 267 -5.95 17.38 -20.04
CA ILE A 267 -6.78 16.24 -19.60
C ILE A 267 -6.58 16.01 -18.10
N MET A 268 -5.33 16.01 -17.62
CA MET A 268 -5.02 15.82 -16.20
C MET A 268 -5.61 16.92 -15.31
N GLN A 269 -5.66 18.17 -15.78
CA GLN A 269 -6.27 19.29 -15.07
C GLN A 269 -7.80 19.24 -15.10
N ALA A 270 -8.39 18.66 -16.14
CA ALA A 270 -9.83 18.48 -16.27
C ALA A 270 -10.38 17.30 -15.45
N VAL A 271 -9.52 16.35 -15.06
CA VAL A 271 -9.86 15.37 -14.03
C VAL A 271 -9.96 16.13 -12.71
N PRO A 272 -11.07 16.00 -11.95
CA PRO A 272 -11.22 16.67 -10.67
C PRO A 272 -9.97 16.49 -9.82
N SER A 273 -9.28 17.60 -9.58
CA SER A 273 -8.09 17.67 -8.74
C SER A 273 -8.40 18.53 -7.53
N TRP A 274 -7.59 18.41 -6.48
CA TRP A 274 -7.81 19.06 -5.19
C TRP A 274 -7.83 20.60 -5.30
N ASP A 275 -7.32 21.13 -6.42
CA ASP A 275 -7.21 22.54 -6.74
C ASP A 275 -8.39 23.11 -7.56
N ALA A 276 -9.53 22.39 -7.69
CA ALA A 276 -10.74 22.94 -8.31
C ALA A 276 -11.43 24.07 -7.49
N ARG A 277 -10.68 24.73 -6.59
CA ARG A 277 -11.08 25.91 -5.84
C ARG A 277 -10.22 27.10 -6.26
N ILE A 278 -10.50 27.66 -7.44
CA ILE A 278 -10.29 29.09 -7.72
C ILE A 278 -11.50 29.58 -8.50
#